data_AF-A0A3C1DCJ1-F1
#
_entry.id   AF-A0A3C1DCJ1-F1
#
_cell.length_a   1.000
_cell.length_b   1.000
_cell.length_c   1.000
_cell.angle_alpha   90.00
_cell.angle_beta   90.00
_cell.angle_gamma   90.00
#
_symmetry.space_group_name_H-M   'P 1'
#
loop_
_entity.id
_entity.type
_entity.pdbx_description
1 polymer ?
#
loop_
_entity_poly.entity_id
_entity_poly.type
_entity_poly.pdbx_seq_one_letter_code
_entity_poly.pdbx_strand_id
1 'polypeptide(L)'
;PLSVRYDTDKRNTDMNVSELRKMARDLNTHVWGISSLNRSSYSGVISLDSFKESGGIEYGADNLLGLQPRGMAEHLEGFSDSKQKREADKYIRDNKAKTERDCEIVVLKQRNGALPDKPLPLTFKPVSSYFVEPLEARRADGSARKVL
;
A
#
# COMPACT_ATOMS: atom_id res chain seq x y z
N PRO A 1 19.01 28.47 -11.64
CA PRO A 1 19.16 27.84 -10.30
C PRO A 1 18.14 26.71 -10.11
N LEU A 2 18.58 25.46 -10.20
CA LEU A 2 17.74 24.25 -10.14
C LEU A 2 17.19 23.97 -8.72
N SER A 3 17.75 24.58 -7.68
CA SER A 3 17.34 24.34 -6.28
C SER A 3 15.96 24.89 -5.93
N VAL A 4 15.53 25.99 -6.54
CA VAL A 4 14.25 26.67 -6.20
C VAL A 4 13.02 25.84 -6.64
N ARG A 5 13.14 25.00 -7.66
CA ARG A 5 12.03 24.16 -8.17
C ARG A 5 11.84 22.85 -7.39
N TYR A 6 12.90 22.28 -6.84
CA TYR A 6 12.79 21.05 -6.04
C TYR A 6 12.07 21.30 -4.71
N ASP A 7 12.33 22.46 -4.08
CA ASP A 7 11.62 22.86 -2.86
C ASP A 7 10.13 23.15 -3.12
N THR A 8 9.73 23.50 -4.35
CA THR A 8 8.32 23.73 -4.67
C THR A 8 7.53 22.44 -4.81
N ASP A 9 8.06 21.39 -5.42
CA ASP A 9 7.27 20.17 -5.69
C ASP A 9 6.95 19.41 -4.40
N LYS A 10 7.94 19.27 -3.52
CA LYS A 10 7.74 18.67 -2.19
C LYS A 10 6.75 19.48 -1.36
N ARG A 11 6.96 20.81 -1.30
CA ARG A 11 6.07 21.73 -0.58
C ARG A 11 4.65 21.72 -1.13
N ASN A 12 4.49 21.63 -2.46
CA ASN A 12 3.19 21.54 -3.11
C ASN A 12 2.48 20.24 -2.73
N THR A 13 3.22 19.12 -2.67
CA THR A 13 2.66 17.83 -2.26
C THR A 13 2.23 17.87 -0.80
N ASP A 14 3.07 18.39 0.11
CA ASP A 14 2.73 18.59 1.53
C ASP A 14 1.46 19.45 1.69
N MET A 15 1.39 20.55 0.94
CA MET A 15 0.24 21.46 0.97
C MET A 15 -1.03 20.77 0.45
N ASN A 16 -0.95 20.03 -0.66
CA ASN A 16 -2.07 19.28 -1.21
C ASN A 16 -2.62 18.26 -0.20
N VAL A 17 -1.74 17.49 0.46
CA VAL A 17 -2.16 16.51 1.48
C VAL A 17 -2.84 17.20 2.67
N SER A 18 -2.32 18.33 3.12
CA SER A 18 -2.92 19.13 4.19
C SER A 18 -4.31 19.66 3.81
N GLU A 19 -4.47 20.19 2.60
CA GLU A 19 -5.75 20.70 2.11
C GLU A 19 -6.78 19.57 1.89
N LEU A 20 -6.37 18.41 1.38
CA LEU A 20 -7.24 17.22 1.31
C LEU A 20 -7.73 16.80 2.69
N ARG A 21 -6.87 16.90 3.71
CA ARG A 21 -7.22 16.59 5.11
C ARG A 21 -8.18 17.61 5.72
N LYS A 22 -8.06 18.89 5.37
CA LYS A 22 -9.01 19.93 5.77
C LYS A 22 -10.36 19.71 5.08
N MET A 23 -10.35 19.52 3.76
CA MET A 23 -11.54 19.23 2.97
C MET A 23 -12.32 18.01 3.49
N ALA A 24 -11.63 16.92 3.82
CA ALA A 24 -12.27 15.73 4.40
C ALA A 24 -13.06 16.04 5.70
N ARG A 25 -12.51 16.92 6.54
CA ARG A 25 -13.14 17.35 7.80
C ARG A 25 -14.28 18.34 7.55
N ASP A 26 -14.03 19.36 6.73
CA ASP A 26 -14.99 20.44 6.48
C ASP A 26 -16.23 19.94 5.72
N LEU A 27 -16.03 19.01 4.78
CA LEU A 27 -17.11 18.39 4.01
C LEU A 27 -17.65 17.10 4.64
N ASN A 28 -17.13 16.70 5.80
CA ASN A 28 -17.49 15.46 6.49
C ASN A 28 -17.54 14.24 5.54
N THR A 29 -16.54 14.14 4.67
CA THR A 29 -16.50 13.18 3.55
C THR A 29 -15.19 12.41 3.56
N HIS A 30 -15.26 11.14 3.16
CA HIS A 30 -14.08 10.29 3.02
C HIS A 30 -13.27 10.69 1.78
N VAL A 31 -12.00 11.02 1.99
CA VAL A 31 -11.06 11.32 0.91
C VAL A 31 -10.07 10.17 0.80
N TRP A 32 -9.98 9.59 -0.40
CA TRP A 32 -9.00 8.56 -0.73
C TRP A 32 -7.85 9.18 -1.53
N GLY A 33 -6.65 9.17 -0.95
CA GLY A 33 -5.42 9.54 -1.64
C GLY A 33 -4.71 8.28 -2.15
N ILE A 34 -4.42 8.23 -3.45
CA ILE A 34 -3.56 7.18 -4.03
C ILE A 34 -2.19 7.80 -4.24
N SER A 35 -1.19 7.29 -3.53
CA SER A 35 0.20 7.71 -3.71
C SER A 35 1.02 6.60 -4.35
N SER A 36 1.80 6.96 -5.37
CA SER A 36 2.85 6.08 -5.88
C SER A 36 4.02 6.02 -4.90
N LEU A 37 4.57 4.84 -4.68
CA LEU A 37 5.78 4.70 -3.87
C LEU A 37 6.99 5.27 -4.61
N ASN A 38 8.01 5.67 -3.85
CA ASN A 38 9.29 6.05 -4.43
C ASN A 38 10.01 4.83 -5.05
N ARG A 39 10.93 5.08 -5.96
CA ARG A 39 11.63 4.02 -6.70
C ARG A 39 12.44 3.08 -5.80
N SER A 40 12.96 3.58 -4.69
CA SER A 40 13.72 2.79 -3.72
C SER A 40 12.84 1.83 -2.91
N SER A 41 11.54 2.10 -2.80
CA SER A 41 10.58 1.26 -2.05
C SER A 41 9.85 0.24 -2.92
N TYR A 42 10.14 0.19 -4.23
CA TYR A 42 9.58 -0.84 -5.11
C TYR A 42 10.09 -2.25 -4.82
N SER A 43 11.18 -2.39 -4.09
CA SER A 43 11.95 -3.62 -3.94
C SER A 43 12.10 -4.03 -2.47
N GLY A 44 11.02 -3.97 -1.70
CA GLY A 44 11.01 -4.32 -0.28
C GLY A 44 9.61 -4.50 0.28
N VAL A 45 9.52 -4.86 1.56
CA VAL A 45 8.25 -4.90 2.30
C VAL A 45 7.71 -3.48 2.40
N ILE A 46 6.41 -3.30 2.13
CA ILE A 46 5.79 -1.99 2.26
C ILE A 46 5.77 -1.56 3.72
N SER A 47 6.18 -0.32 3.97
CA SER A 47 6.30 0.24 5.32
C SER A 47 5.92 1.72 5.31
N LEU A 48 5.84 2.34 6.49
CA LEU A 48 5.65 3.80 6.59
C LEU A 48 6.73 4.57 5.82
N ASP A 49 7.96 4.05 5.82
CA ASP A 49 9.09 4.62 5.10
C ASP A 49 8.87 4.69 3.59
N SER A 50 8.07 3.77 3.04
CA SER A 50 7.72 3.76 1.63
C SER A 50 6.92 5.00 1.18
N PHE A 51 6.34 5.73 2.14
CA PHE A 51 5.52 6.91 1.90
C PHE A 51 6.19 8.23 2.28
N LYS A 52 7.47 8.24 2.71
CA LYS A 52 8.20 9.46 3.15
C LYS A 52 8.25 10.60 2.13
N GLU A 53 8.08 10.28 0.84
CA GLU A 53 8.06 11.26 -0.26
C GLU A 53 6.63 11.67 -0.67
N SER A 54 5.61 11.18 0.02
CA SER A 54 4.19 11.36 -0.33
C SER A 54 3.52 12.52 0.41
N GLY A 55 4.24 13.62 0.64
CA GLY A 55 3.63 14.83 1.22
C GLY A 55 3.24 14.72 2.70
N GLY A 56 3.91 13.88 3.49
CA GLY A 56 3.57 13.64 4.89
C GLY A 56 2.25 12.88 5.11
N ILE A 57 1.75 12.19 4.08
CA ILE A 57 0.52 11.40 4.15
C ILE A 57 0.56 10.34 5.26
N GLU A 58 1.74 9.82 5.58
CA GLU A 58 1.97 8.87 6.67
C GLU A 58 1.56 9.45 8.03
N TYR A 59 1.69 10.76 8.21
CA TYR A 59 1.26 11.47 9.42
C TYR A 59 -0.16 12.01 9.31
N GLY A 60 -0.53 12.56 8.15
CA GLY A 60 -1.80 13.25 7.92
C GLY A 60 -3.00 12.32 7.78
N ALA A 61 -2.84 11.15 7.18
CA ALA A 61 -3.92 10.20 6.96
C ALA A 61 -4.39 9.55 8.27
N ASP A 62 -5.68 9.23 8.36
CA ASP A 62 -6.22 8.42 9.47
C ASP A 62 -5.86 6.95 9.30
N ASN A 63 -6.01 6.45 8.07
CA ASN A 63 -5.68 5.09 7.68
C ASN A 63 -4.65 5.13 6.55
N LEU A 64 -3.62 4.30 6.65
CA LEU A 64 -2.62 4.14 5.59
C LEU A 64 -2.54 2.67 5.21
N LEU A 65 -2.73 2.41 3.92
CA LEU A 65 -2.76 1.08 3.35
C LEU A 65 -1.63 0.94 2.33
N GLY A 66 -0.96 -0.20 2.37
CA GLY A 66 0.03 -0.61 1.38
C GLY A 66 -0.44 -1.83 0.61
N LEU A 67 -0.14 -1.90 -0.70
CA LEU A 67 -0.37 -3.09 -1.52
C LEU A 67 0.98 -3.74 -1.86
N GLN A 68 1.13 -5.02 -1.55
CA GLN A 68 2.33 -5.79 -1.88
C GLN A 68 1.98 -7.21 -2.37
N PRO A 69 2.92 -7.96 -2.98
CA PRO A 69 2.75 -9.39 -3.20
C PRO A 69 2.43 -10.12 -1.89
N ARG A 70 1.53 -11.10 -1.94
CA ARG A 70 1.16 -11.87 -0.73
C ARG A 70 2.37 -12.62 -0.19
N GLY A 71 2.62 -12.56 1.11
CA GLY A 71 3.75 -13.29 1.73
C GLY A 71 5.12 -12.63 1.53
N MET A 72 5.16 -11.37 1.11
CA MET A 72 6.41 -10.64 0.84
C MET A 72 7.30 -10.52 2.09
N ALA A 73 6.71 -10.27 3.25
CA ALA A 73 7.46 -10.09 4.50
C ALA A 73 8.11 -11.41 4.94
N GLU A 74 7.33 -12.48 4.93
CA GLU A 74 7.76 -13.84 5.25
C GLU A 74 8.81 -14.35 4.25
N HIS A 75 8.67 -14.01 2.97
CA HIS A 75 9.64 -14.39 1.95
C HIS A 75 11.02 -13.77 2.19
N LEU A 76 11.06 -12.52 2.69
CA LEU A 76 12.31 -11.81 2.96
C LEU A 76 12.90 -12.13 4.33
N GLU A 77 12.16 -12.83 5.20
CA GLU A 77 12.62 -13.25 6.50
C GLU A 77 13.85 -14.17 6.38
N GLY A 78 14.89 -13.90 7.16
CA GLY A 78 16.14 -14.69 7.14
C GLY A 78 17.16 -14.29 6.06
N PHE A 79 16.81 -13.39 5.13
CA PHE A 79 17.80 -12.79 4.23
C PHE A 79 18.51 -11.60 4.90
N SER A 80 19.82 -11.48 4.68
CA SER A 80 20.58 -10.29 5.09
C SER A 80 20.11 -9.05 4.31
N ASP A 81 20.23 -7.87 4.90
CA ASP A 81 19.83 -6.59 4.28
C ASP A 81 20.41 -6.40 2.87
N SER A 82 21.67 -6.81 2.66
CA SER A 82 22.36 -6.77 1.37
C SER A 82 21.73 -7.64 0.29
N LYS A 83 20.99 -8.70 0.66
CA LYS A 83 20.34 -9.66 -0.22
C LYS A 83 18.85 -9.40 -0.36
N GLN A 84 18.19 -8.85 0.66
CA GLN A 84 16.74 -8.62 0.68
C GLN A 84 16.26 -7.87 -0.56
N LYS A 85 16.96 -6.82 -1.00
CA LYS A 85 16.58 -6.06 -2.19
C LYS A 85 16.50 -6.94 -3.45
N ARG A 86 17.52 -7.77 -3.67
CA ARG A 86 17.59 -8.65 -4.86
C ARG A 86 16.49 -9.71 -4.83
N GLU A 87 16.25 -10.30 -3.66
CA GLU A 87 15.20 -11.30 -3.49
C GLU A 87 13.81 -10.68 -3.60
N ALA A 88 13.60 -9.48 -3.07
CA ALA A 88 12.38 -8.69 -3.23
C ALA A 88 12.08 -8.40 -4.71
N ASP A 89 13.08 -7.91 -5.45
CA ASP A 89 12.97 -7.65 -6.89
C ASP A 89 12.59 -8.93 -7.66
N LYS A 90 13.21 -10.05 -7.30
CA LYS A 90 12.89 -11.36 -7.88
C LYS A 90 11.46 -11.77 -7.56
N TYR A 91 11.06 -11.72 -6.30
CA TYR A 91 9.72 -12.08 -5.84
C TYR A 91 8.62 -11.26 -6.53
N ILE A 92 8.82 -9.95 -6.64
CA ILE A 92 7.88 -9.05 -7.31
C ILE A 92 7.80 -9.34 -8.80
N ARG A 93 8.93 -9.58 -9.46
CA ARG A 93 8.97 -9.93 -10.89
C ARG A 93 8.26 -11.25 -11.16
N ASP A 94 8.52 -12.25 -10.33
CA ASP A 94 7.89 -13.58 -10.44
C ASP A 94 6.38 -13.45 -10.24
N ASN A 95 5.92 -12.67 -9.26
CA ASN A 95 4.49 -12.39 -9.07
C ASN A 95 3.88 -11.63 -10.26
N LYS A 96 4.60 -10.65 -10.84
CA LYS A 96 4.12 -9.89 -12.01
C LYS A 96 3.97 -10.75 -13.26
N ALA A 97 4.73 -11.84 -13.38
CA ALA A 97 4.67 -12.77 -14.51
C ALA A 97 3.46 -13.73 -14.46
N LYS A 98 2.78 -13.84 -13.31
CA LYS A 98 1.60 -14.71 -13.17
C LYS A 98 0.38 -14.14 -13.90
N THR A 99 -0.48 -15.04 -14.38
CA THR A 99 -1.81 -14.73 -14.95
C THR A 99 -2.82 -14.30 -13.90
N GLU A 100 -2.66 -14.75 -12.65
CA GLU A 100 -3.33 -14.23 -11.45
C GLU A 100 -2.26 -13.94 -10.40
N ARG A 101 -2.31 -12.76 -9.79
CA ARG A 101 -1.27 -12.30 -8.86
C ARG A 101 -1.81 -12.32 -7.44
N ASP A 102 -1.12 -13.05 -6.59
CA ASP A 102 -1.42 -13.05 -5.16
C ASP A 102 -0.85 -11.77 -4.55
N CYS A 103 -1.73 -10.98 -3.97
CA CYS A 103 -1.41 -9.71 -3.33
C CYS A 103 -1.99 -9.67 -1.92
N GLU A 104 -1.59 -8.68 -1.16
CA GLU A 104 -2.17 -8.39 0.14
C GLU A 104 -2.17 -6.89 0.42
N ILE A 105 -3.20 -6.44 1.13
CA ILE A 105 -3.25 -5.11 1.71
C ILE A 105 -2.64 -5.19 3.11
N VAL A 106 -1.57 -4.45 3.32
CA VAL A 106 -0.96 -4.21 4.63
C VAL A 106 -1.55 -2.94 5.21
N VAL A 107 -2.17 -3.02 6.38
CA VAL A 107 -2.63 -1.83 7.11
C VAL A 107 -1.45 -1.29 7.91
N LEU A 108 -0.87 -0.19 7.45
CA LEU A 108 0.31 0.44 8.06
C LEU A 108 -0.06 1.42 9.18
N LYS A 109 -1.27 1.97 9.13
CA LYS A 109 -1.80 2.90 10.13
C LYS A 109 -3.31 2.80 10.21
N GLN A 110 -3.82 2.86 11.43
CA GLN A 110 -5.25 2.98 11.72
C GLN A 110 -5.42 3.86 12.98
N ARG A 111 -5.88 5.11 12.81
CA ARG A 111 -5.89 6.10 13.91
C ARG A 111 -6.80 5.70 15.08
N ASN A 112 -7.94 5.10 14.80
CA ASN A 112 -9.02 4.87 15.77
C ASN A 112 -9.29 3.37 16.03
N GLY A 113 -8.33 2.49 15.76
CA GLY A 113 -8.52 1.04 15.92
C GLY A 113 -7.22 0.27 15.93
N ALA A 114 -7.31 -1.01 16.28
CA ALA A 114 -6.17 -1.92 16.20
C ALA A 114 -5.79 -2.20 14.74
N LEU A 115 -4.50 -2.45 14.49
CA LEU A 115 -4.07 -3.03 13.22
C LEU A 115 -4.49 -4.51 13.18
N PRO A 116 -4.89 -5.04 12.02
CA PRO A 116 -5.14 -6.47 11.89
C PRO A 116 -3.84 -7.26 12.09
N ASP A 117 -3.93 -8.43 12.72
CA ASP A 117 -2.77 -9.31 12.97
C ASP A 117 -2.10 -9.82 11.69
N LYS A 118 -2.85 -9.84 10.58
CA LYS A 118 -2.40 -10.32 9.28
C LYS A 118 -2.80 -9.36 8.16
N PRO A 119 -1.98 -9.23 7.11
CA PRO A 119 -2.39 -8.55 5.88
C PRO A 119 -3.66 -9.16 5.27
N LEU A 120 -4.47 -8.32 4.62
CA LEU A 120 -5.71 -8.73 3.98
C LEU A 120 -5.40 -9.30 2.60
N PRO A 121 -5.65 -10.60 2.34
CA PRO A 121 -5.25 -11.21 1.08
C PRO A 121 -6.18 -10.80 -0.07
N LEU A 122 -5.61 -10.65 -1.27
CA LEU A 122 -6.31 -10.33 -2.51
C LEU A 122 -5.72 -11.10 -3.68
N THR A 123 -6.53 -11.41 -4.68
CA THR A 123 -6.06 -11.91 -5.97
C THR A 123 -6.31 -10.86 -7.04
N PHE A 124 -5.25 -10.38 -7.68
CA PHE A 124 -5.34 -9.46 -8.80
C PHE A 124 -5.34 -10.22 -10.13
N LYS A 125 -6.37 -9.99 -10.95
CA LYS A 125 -6.52 -10.55 -12.30
C LYS A 125 -6.15 -9.47 -13.33
N PRO A 126 -4.92 -9.50 -13.90
CA PRO A 126 -4.42 -8.43 -14.77
C PRO A 126 -5.23 -8.27 -16.06
N VAL A 127 -5.73 -9.38 -16.62
CA VAL A 127 -6.49 -9.38 -17.89
C VAL A 127 -7.75 -8.50 -17.79
N SER A 128 -8.36 -8.44 -16.62
CA SER A 128 -9.58 -7.66 -16.35
C SER A 128 -9.34 -6.48 -15.41
N SER A 129 -8.09 -6.19 -15.02
CA SER A 129 -7.72 -5.19 -14.02
C SER A 129 -8.60 -5.23 -12.76
N TYR A 130 -8.86 -6.43 -12.24
CA TYR A 130 -9.85 -6.66 -11.18
C TYR A 130 -9.24 -7.36 -9.97
N PHE A 131 -9.58 -6.88 -8.76
CA PHE A 131 -9.20 -7.52 -7.51
C PHE A 131 -10.36 -8.39 -7.01
N VAL A 132 -10.04 -9.61 -6.59
CA VAL A 132 -10.99 -10.57 -6.02
C VAL A 132 -10.54 -10.90 -4.60
N GLU A 133 -11.49 -10.94 -3.69
CA GLU A 133 -11.27 -11.53 -2.38
C GLU A 133 -11.12 -13.05 -2.52
N PRO A 134 -10.05 -13.66 -1.97
CA PRO A 134 -9.88 -15.11 -2.04
C PRO A 134 -10.98 -15.82 -1.26
N LEU A 135 -11.43 -16.97 -1.77
CA LEU A 135 -12.50 -17.79 -1.15
C LEU A 135 -12.23 -18.17 0.31
N GLU A 136 -10.96 -18.22 0.72
CA GLU A 136 -10.54 -18.49 2.09
C GLU A 136 -10.85 -17.33 3.05
N ALA A 137 -10.77 -16.07 2.58
CA ALA A 137 -11.10 -14.89 3.39
C ALA A 137 -12.60 -14.79 3.67
N ARG A 138 -13.45 -15.13 2.70
CA ARG A 138 -14.92 -15.26 2.83
C ARG A 138 -15.41 -16.28 3.86
N ARG A 139 -14.54 -17.18 4.32
CA ARG A 139 -14.89 -18.19 5.33
C ARG A 139 -14.55 -17.74 6.75
N ALA A 140 -13.63 -16.78 6.89
CA ALA A 140 -13.21 -16.27 8.19
C ALA A 140 -14.15 -15.20 8.75
N ASP A 141 -14.92 -14.50 7.90
CA ASP A 141 -15.86 -13.43 8.28
C ASP A 141 -17.32 -13.90 8.46
N GLY A 142 -17.60 -15.19 8.22
CA GLY A 142 -18.92 -15.79 8.39
C GLY A 142 -20.02 -15.27 7.47
N SER A 143 -19.71 -14.39 6.51
CA SER A 143 -20.71 -13.72 5.67
C SER A 143 -20.64 -14.23 4.23
N ALA A 144 -21.10 -15.45 4.03
CA ALA A 144 -21.36 -15.96 2.69
C ALA A 144 -22.54 -15.19 2.07
N ARG A 145 -22.27 -14.03 1.44
CA ARG A 145 -23.24 -13.41 0.54
C ARG A 145 -23.46 -14.34 -0.64
N LYS A 146 -24.64 -14.97 -0.67
CA LYS A 146 -25.21 -15.64 -1.85
C LYS A 146 -25.14 -14.64 -3.00
N VAL A 147 -24.33 -14.96 -4.01
CA VAL A 147 -24.36 -14.26 -5.29
C VAL A 147 -25.63 -14.72 -5.97
N LEU A 148 -26.53 -13.77 -6.28
CA LEU A 148 -27.71 -13.97 -7.11
C LEU A 148 -27.29 -14.26 -8.56
#